data_AF-A0A841J0K7-F1
#
_entry.id   AF-A0A841J0K7-F1
#
_cell.length_a   1.000
_cell.length_b   1.000
_cell.length_c   1.000
_cell.angle_alpha   90.00
_cell.angle_beta   90.00
_cell.angle_gamma   90.00
#
_symmetry.space_group_name_H-M   'P 1'
#
loop_
_entity.id
_entity.type
_entity.pdbx_description
1 polymer ?
#
loop_
_entity_poly.entity_id
_entity_poly.type
_entity_poly.pdbx_seq_one_letter_code
_entity_poly.pdbx_strand_id
1 'polypeptide(L)'
;MTTTETADQQRRRPMVLHPRRRPQEEREVPAPGAAVTATAQAAEIRTIAAMFCGDTHIYKVCATSGGVLLQYSRDVDSPAPALEAVGYTTTVLRAGLLLVTGGLDLVELLDAQIAGLTALREAIAETR
;
A
#
# COMPACT_ATOMS: atom_id res chain seq x y z
N MET A 1 -54.42 -21.09 -53.98
CA MET A 1 -52.95 -21.13 -54.16
C MET A 1 -52.42 -19.71 -54.11
N THR A 2 -52.00 -19.23 -52.92
CA THR A 2 -50.97 -18.17 -52.74
C THR A 2 -50.66 -18.03 -51.25
N THR A 3 -49.46 -17.55 -50.97
CA THR A 3 -48.53 -17.93 -49.90
C THR A 3 -48.58 -17.03 -48.67
N THR A 4 -48.07 -17.57 -47.56
CA THR A 4 -47.88 -17.05 -46.21
C THR A 4 -46.78 -15.97 -46.12
N GLU A 5 -47.03 -14.86 -45.44
CA GLU A 5 -46.01 -13.93 -44.86
C GLU A 5 -46.71 -13.05 -43.80
N THR A 6 -46.88 -13.51 -42.56
CA THR A 6 -45.98 -13.49 -41.39
C THR A 6 -45.51 -12.09 -40.95
N ALA A 7 -45.93 -11.75 -39.73
CA ALA A 7 -45.31 -10.85 -38.76
C ALA A 7 -45.36 -9.34 -39.02
N ASP A 8 -46.34 -8.69 -38.38
CA ASP A 8 -46.01 -7.52 -37.57
C ASP A 8 -47.06 -7.35 -36.45
N GLN A 9 -46.69 -6.65 -35.39
CA GLN A 9 -47.61 -6.09 -34.39
C GLN A 9 -47.97 -6.95 -33.17
N GLN A 10 -46.95 -7.51 -32.50
CA GLN A 10 -46.98 -7.66 -31.04
C GLN A 10 -45.69 -7.12 -30.45
N ARG A 11 -45.75 -5.98 -29.74
CA ARG A 11 -44.89 -5.58 -28.60
C ARG A 11 -45.08 -4.09 -28.27
N ARG A 12 -46.16 -3.78 -27.55
CA ARG A 12 -46.23 -2.57 -26.71
C ARG A 12 -46.49 -2.98 -25.27
N ARG A 13 -45.40 -3.17 -24.52
CA ARG A 13 -45.39 -3.03 -23.06
C ARG A 13 -44.14 -2.24 -22.69
N PRO A 14 -44.24 -1.11 -21.98
CA PRO A 14 -43.06 -0.42 -21.50
C PRO A 14 -42.42 -1.24 -20.38
N MET A 15 -41.16 -1.62 -20.58
CA MET A 15 -40.34 -2.24 -19.55
C MET A 15 -39.75 -1.10 -18.70
N VAL A 16 -40.32 -0.86 -17.53
CA VAL A 16 -39.74 0.05 -16.54
C VAL A 16 -38.47 -0.60 -16.01
N LEU A 17 -37.31 -0.21 -16.57
CA LEU A 17 -36.01 -0.54 -15.98
C LEU A 17 -35.94 0.13 -14.60
N HIS A 18 -36.10 -0.67 -13.55
CA HIS A 18 -35.68 -0.27 -12.22
C HIS A 18 -34.14 -0.27 -12.22
N PRO A 19 -33.47 0.80 -11.78
CA PRO A 19 -32.03 0.75 -11.60
C PRO A 19 -31.71 -0.29 -10.52
N ARG A 20 -30.99 -1.36 -10.90
CA ARG A 20 -30.36 -2.28 -9.94
C ARG A 20 -29.48 -1.43 -9.02
N ARG A 21 -29.90 -1.26 -7.76
CA ARG A 21 -29.02 -0.81 -6.69
C ARG A 21 -27.82 -1.77 -6.68
N ARG A 22 -26.63 -1.27 -7.02
CA ARG A 22 -25.40 -1.98 -6.70
C ARG A 22 -25.38 -2.20 -5.18
N PRO A 23 -24.94 -3.36 -4.67
CA PRO A 23 -24.60 -3.47 -3.26
C PRO A 23 -23.63 -2.33 -2.96
N GLN A 24 -23.94 -1.51 -1.97
CA GLN A 24 -22.96 -0.57 -1.42
C GLN A 24 -21.80 -1.43 -0.94
N GLU A 25 -20.67 -1.39 -1.65
CA GLU A 25 -19.39 -1.73 -1.06
C GLU A 25 -19.29 -0.88 0.20
N GLU A 26 -19.38 -1.56 1.33
CA GLU A 26 -19.03 -1.05 2.64
C GLU A 26 -17.61 -0.50 2.50
N ARG A 27 -17.51 0.83 2.30
CA ARG A 27 -16.24 1.52 2.31
C ARG A 27 -15.73 1.43 3.74
N GLU A 28 -15.00 0.35 4.01
CA GLU A 28 -14.22 0.20 5.22
C GLU A 28 -13.26 1.39 5.26
N VAL A 29 -13.63 2.39 6.08
CA VAL A 29 -12.78 3.55 6.31
C VAL A 29 -11.60 3.00 7.10
N PRO A 30 -10.37 3.06 6.56
CA PRO A 30 -9.22 2.57 7.29
C PRO A 30 -9.16 3.31 8.62
N ALA A 31 -8.92 2.57 9.71
CA ALA A 31 -8.79 3.16 11.04
C ALA A 31 -7.81 4.34 10.96
N PRO A 32 -8.10 5.49 11.58
CA PRO A 32 -7.30 6.70 11.42
C PRO A 32 -5.81 6.50 11.73
N GLY A 33 -5.46 5.52 12.59
CA GLY A 33 -4.08 5.10 12.83
C GLY A 33 -3.37 4.47 11.63
N ALA A 34 -4.06 3.61 10.85
CA ALA A 34 -3.46 2.91 9.71
C ALA A 34 -3.05 3.89 8.58
N ALA A 35 -3.82 4.96 8.37
CA ALA A 35 -3.50 5.97 7.36
C ALA A 35 -2.29 6.84 7.75
N VAL A 36 -2.10 7.11 9.05
CA VAL A 36 -0.96 7.88 9.56
C VAL A 36 0.32 7.03 9.52
N THR A 37 0.23 5.75 9.90
CA THR A 37 1.38 4.83 9.82
C THR A 37 1.82 4.62 8.37
N ALA A 38 0.88 4.46 7.44
CA ALA A 38 1.21 4.25 6.02
C ALA A 38 1.86 5.48 5.35
N THR A 39 1.50 6.70 5.78
CA THR A 39 2.12 7.93 5.26
C THR A 39 3.51 8.17 5.84
N ALA A 40 3.75 7.86 7.12
CA ALA A 40 5.09 7.89 7.71
C ALA A 40 6.03 6.86 7.06
N GLN A 41 5.55 5.63 6.87
CA GLN A 41 6.30 4.56 6.18
C GLN A 41 6.64 4.95 4.74
N ALA A 42 5.75 5.65 4.02
CA ALA A 42 6.05 6.10 2.65
C ALA A 42 7.26 7.04 2.57
N ALA A 43 7.46 7.92 3.55
CA ALA A 43 8.62 8.81 3.60
C ALA A 43 9.92 8.03 3.90
N GLU A 44 9.86 7.08 4.84
CA GLU A 44 10.99 6.22 5.17
C GLU A 44 11.40 5.32 3.99
N ILE A 45 10.43 4.63 3.39
CA ILE A 45 10.63 3.77 2.22
C ILE A 45 11.23 4.56 1.06
N ARG A 46 10.76 5.80 0.84
CA ARG A 46 11.37 6.68 -0.17
C ARG A 46 12.84 6.93 0.14
N THR A 47 13.16 7.25 1.40
CA THR A 47 14.52 7.57 1.83
C THR A 47 15.44 6.37 1.65
N ILE A 48 15.05 5.19 2.11
CA ILE A 48 15.82 3.95 1.95
C ILE A 48 16.04 3.64 0.46
N ALA A 49 14.97 3.68 -0.34
CA ALA A 49 15.06 3.39 -1.77
C ALA A 49 15.95 4.39 -2.52
N ALA A 50 15.87 5.68 -2.17
CA ALA A 50 16.70 6.73 -2.75
C ALA A 50 18.18 6.60 -2.35
N MET A 51 18.48 6.18 -1.12
CA MET A 51 19.87 5.91 -0.70
C MET A 51 20.48 4.74 -1.47
N PHE A 52 19.67 3.74 -1.84
CA PHE A 52 20.14 2.57 -2.59
C PHE A 52 20.24 2.81 -4.10
N CYS A 53 19.16 3.34 -4.71
CA CYS A 53 19.04 3.47 -6.16
C CYS A 53 19.40 4.87 -6.69
N GLY A 54 19.52 5.88 -5.83
CA GLY A 54 19.52 7.30 -6.19
C GLY A 54 18.11 7.89 -6.32
N ASP A 55 17.89 9.10 -5.80
CA ASP A 55 16.56 9.75 -5.78
C ASP A 55 15.97 9.97 -7.19
N THR A 56 16.83 10.19 -8.21
CA THR A 56 16.41 10.33 -9.62
C THR A 56 15.76 9.07 -10.20
N HIS A 57 15.96 7.92 -9.56
CA HIS A 57 15.42 6.65 -9.99
C HIS A 57 14.12 6.28 -9.25
N ILE A 58 13.64 7.12 -8.33
CA ILE A 58 12.37 6.92 -7.62
C ILE A 58 11.29 7.79 -8.24
N TYR A 59 10.34 7.18 -8.94
CA TYR A 59 9.31 7.92 -9.66
C TYR A 59 8.09 8.23 -8.81
N LYS A 60 7.69 7.30 -7.94
CA LYS A 60 6.50 7.46 -7.13
C LYS A 60 6.55 6.59 -5.89
N VAL A 61 6.09 7.15 -4.78
CA VAL A 61 5.81 6.41 -3.54
C VAL A 61 4.40 6.74 -3.11
N CYS A 62 3.56 5.73 -2.89
CA CYS A 62 2.14 5.91 -2.60
C CYS A 62 1.71 4.99 -1.46
N ALA A 63 1.25 5.57 -0.36
CA ALA A 63 0.56 4.83 0.69
C ALA A 63 -0.77 4.30 0.18
N THR A 64 -1.11 3.07 0.55
CA THR A 64 -2.36 2.38 0.28
C THR A 64 -2.84 1.71 1.56
N SER A 65 -4.07 1.20 1.58
CA SER A 65 -4.59 0.41 2.72
C SER A 65 -3.81 -0.88 2.98
N GLY A 66 -3.13 -1.42 1.95
CA GLY A 66 -2.36 -2.66 2.04
C GLY A 66 -0.86 -2.48 2.21
N GLY A 67 -0.36 -1.25 2.42
CA GLY A 67 1.07 -0.93 2.49
C GLY A 67 1.46 0.20 1.53
N VAL A 68 2.72 0.24 1.12
CA VAL A 68 3.28 1.31 0.28
C VAL A 68 3.68 0.78 -1.08
N LEU A 69 3.17 1.41 -2.14
CA LEU A 69 3.60 1.15 -3.51
C LEU A 69 4.81 2.04 -3.84
N LEU A 70 5.90 1.40 -4.28
CA LEU A 70 7.13 2.03 -4.70
C LEU A 70 7.36 1.77 -6.19
N GLN A 71 7.35 2.85 -6.98
CA GLN A 71 7.69 2.83 -8.40
C GLN A 71 9.09 3.41 -8.61
N TYR A 72 9.95 2.66 -9.29
CA TYR A 72 11.34 3.00 -9.53
C TYR A 72 11.77 2.67 -10.97
N SER A 73 12.93 3.17 -11.40
CA SER A 73 13.48 2.88 -12.72
C SER A 73 13.73 1.39 -12.90
N ARG A 74 13.48 0.86 -14.10
CA ARG A 74 13.79 -0.53 -14.44
C ARG A 74 15.25 -0.74 -14.80
N ASP A 75 15.97 0.36 -15.01
CA ASP A 75 17.38 0.34 -15.44
C ASP A 75 18.35 0.29 -14.27
N VAL A 76 17.83 0.27 -13.04
CA VAL A 76 18.61 0.15 -11.80
C VAL A 76 18.23 -1.11 -11.04
N ASP A 77 19.11 -1.49 -10.12
CA ASP A 77 18.86 -2.60 -9.21
C ASP A 77 17.61 -2.34 -8.36
N SER A 78 16.89 -3.42 -8.03
CA SER A 78 15.71 -3.31 -7.19
C SER A 78 16.09 -2.80 -5.79
N PRO A 79 15.35 -1.84 -5.21
CA PRO A 79 15.56 -1.43 -3.81
C PRO A 79 15.06 -2.48 -2.79
N ALA A 80 14.48 -3.60 -3.24
CA ALA A 80 13.94 -4.64 -2.38
C ALA A 80 14.93 -5.15 -1.31
N PRO A 81 16.20 -5.49 -1.63
CA PRO A 81 17.14 -5.98 -0.63
C PRO A 81 17.44 -4.96 0.48
N ALA A 82 17.49 -3.67 0.15
CA ALA A 82 17.71 -2.61 1.13
C ALA A 82 16.51 -2.43 2.06
N LEU A 83 15.29 -2.55 1.53
CA LEU A 83 14.07 -2.49 2.32
C LEU A 83 13.94 -3.71 3.25
N GLU A 84 14.25 -4.90 2.74
CA GLU A 84 14.22 -6.15 3.51
C GLU A 84 15.24 -6.17 4.65
N ALA A 85 16.43 -5.57 4.44
CA ALA A 85 17.43 -5.42 5.49
C ALA A 85 16.95 -4.56 6.69
N VAL A 86 15.97 -3.68 6.47
CA VAL A 86 15.35 -2.83 7.50
C VAL A 86 14.11 -3.49 8.12
N GLY A 87 13.73 -4.69 7.64
CA GLY A 87 12.59 -5.44 8.16
C GLY A 87 11.28 -5.22 7.41
N TYR A 88 11.31 -4.51 6.27
CA TYR A 88 10.16 -4.45 5.37
C TYR A 88 10.00 -5.75 4.59
N THR A 89 8.76 -6.17 4.36
CA THR A 89 8.45 -7.25 3.43
C THR A 89 8.15 -6.67 2.05
N THR A 90 8.86 -7.12 1.02
CA THR A 90 8.62 -6.63 -0.35
C THR A 90 7.96 -7.67 -1.23
N THR A 91 7.13 -7.21 -2.17
CA THR A 91 6.48 -8.05 -3.18
C THR A 91 6.60 -7.35 -4.53
N VAL A 92 7.27 -7.99 -5.49
CA VAL A 92 7.39 -7.48 -6.85
C VAL A 92 6.07 -7.67 -7.58
N LEU A 93 5.38 -6.56 -7.87
CA LEU A 93 4.16 -6.60 -8.67
C LEU A 93 4.47 -6.68 -10.17
N ARG A 94 5.53 -5.97 -10.59
CA ARG A 94 6.13 -6.01 -11.94
C ARG A 94 7.48 -5.29 -11.91
N ALA A 95 8.27 -5.41 -12.98
CA ALA A 95 9.53 -4.68 -13.10
C ALA A 95 9.34 -3.16 -12.87
N GLY A 96 10.10 -2.59 -11.94
CA GLY A 96 10.03 -1.18 -11.54
C GLY A 96 8.84 -0.83 -10.63
N LEU A 97 8.13 -1.82 -10.06
CA LEU A 97 7.03 -1.61 -9.13
C LEU A 97 7.01 -2.66 -8.01
N LEU A 98 7.19 -2.19 -6.78
CA LEU A 98 7.13 -2.97 -5.56
C LEU A 98 5.92 -2.59 -4.71
N LEU A 99 5.30 -3.59 -4.11
CA LEU A 99 4.48 -3.41 -2.91
C LEU A 99 5.38 -3.68 -1.70
N VAL A 100 5.43 -2.71 -0.80
CA VAL A 100 6.21 -2.77 0.44
C VAL A 100 5.20 -2.83 1.58
N THR A 101 5.29 -3.88 2.38
CA THR A 101 4.38 -4.18 3.48
C THR A 101 5.18 -4.55 4.72
N GLY A 102 4.49 -4.60 5.85
CA GLY A 102 5.20 -4.67 7.12
C GLY A 102 6.04 -3.40 7.32
N GLY A 103 6.63 -3.33 8.48
CA GLY A 103 7.47 -2.23 8.92
C GLY A 103 7.85 -2.60 10.32
N LEU A 104 8.98 -2.07 10.77
CA LEU A 104 9.37 -2.15 12.15
C LEU A 104 8.16 -1.74 13.01
N ASP A 105 7.79 -2.55 14.01
CA ASP A 105 6.84 -2.08 15.01
C ASP A 105 7.53 -0.90 15.71
N LEU A 106 7.13 0.31 15.31
CA LEU A 106 7.68 1.55 15.82
C LEU A 106 7.55 1.61 17.34
N VAL A 107 6.52 0.96 17.91
CA VAL A 107 6.36 0.84 19.36
C VAL A 107 7.43 -0.09 19.92
N GLU A 108 7.64 -1.26 19.33
CA GLU A 108 8.66 -2.21 19.78
C GLU A 108 10.09 -1.64 19.66
N LEU A 109 10.38 -0.90 18.59
CA LEU A 109 11.66 -0.19 18.45
C LEU A 109 11.82 0.90 19.51
N LEU A 110 10.78 1.71 19.73
CA LEU A 110 10.83 2.77 20.74
C LEU A 110 11.00 2.18 22.15
N ASP A 111 10.31 1.08 22.46
CA ASP A 111 10.45 0.38 23.74
C ASP A 111 11.87 -0.17 23.92
N ALA A 112 12.46 -0.76 22.88
CA ALA A 112 13.84 -1.22 22.92
C ALA A 112 14.85 -0.06 23.12
N GLN A 113 14.63 1.08 22.46
CA GLN A 113 15.47 2.27 22.62
C GLN A 113 15.34 2.88 24.02
N ILE A 114 14.12 2.94 24.57
CA ILE A 114 13.85 3.41 25.93
C ILE A 114 14.54 2.48 26.95
N ALA A 115 14.43 1.16 26.77
CA ALA A 115 15.08 0.18 27.63
C ALA A 115 16.60 0.34 27.62
N GLY A 116 17.21 0.49 26.44
CA GLY A 116 18.66 0.71 26.31
C GLY A 116 19.14 2.02 26.95
N LEU A 117 18.42 3.11 26.74
CA LEU A 117 18.74 4.41 27.36
C LEU A 117 18.56 4.39 28.89
N THR A 118 17.56 3.67 29.38
CA THR A 118 17.33 3.48 30.82
C THR A 118 18.49 2.72 31.46
N ALA A 119 18.89 1.58 30.87
CA ALA A 119 20.01 0.80 31.35
C ALA A 119 21.33 1.59 31.36
N LEU A 120 21.57 2.42 30.33
CA LEU A 120 22.74 3.28 30.24
C LEU A 120 22.73 4.38 31.32
N ARG A 121 21.56 4.94 31.62
CA ARG A 121 21.39 5.92 32.71
C ARG A 121 21.64 5.29 34.08
N GLU A 122 21.14 4.07 34.32
CA GLU A 122 21.38 3.32 35.56
C GLU A 122 22.87 3.03 35.74
N ALA A 123 23.55 2.52 34.71
CA ALA A 123 24.99 2.28 34.74
C ALA A 123 25.81 3.54 35.09
N ILE A 124 25.44 4.70 34.53
CA ILE A 124 26.08 5.99 34.87
C ILE A 124 25.79 6.41 36.31
N ALA A 125 24.59 6.16 36.81
CA ALA A 125 24.20 6.49 38.18
C ALA A 125 24.95 5.64 39.22
N GLU A 126 25.18 4.35 38.93
CA GLU A 126 25.96 3.43 39.79
C GLU A 126 27.46 3.76 39.82
N THR A 127 27.97 4.50 38.83
CA THR A 127 29.40 4.85 38.71
C THR A 127 29.75 6.17 39.43
N ARG A 128 28.77 6.86 40.02
CA ARG A 128 28.95 8.10 40.80
C ARG A 128 28.88 7.85 42.30
#